data_AF-A0A1F4DBZ4-F1
#
_entry.id   AF-A0A1F4DBZ4-F1
#
_cell.length_a   1.000
_cell.length_b   1.000
_cell.length_c   1.000
_cell.angle_alpha   90.00
_cell.angle_beta   90.00
_cell.angle_gamma   90.00
#
_symmetry.space_group_name_H-M   'P 1'
#
loop_
_entity.id
_entity.type
_entity.pdbx_description
1 polymer ?
#
loop_
_entity_poly.entity_id
_entity_poly.type
_entity_poly.pdbx_seq_one_letter_code
_entity_poly.pdbx_strand_id
1 'polypeptide(L)'
;MFKSMTDTNLVHVPYKSVVYALTDVMSGQVQLAFSVVPAALPMIKQGRLRLGVTSLTRTPLAPDLETIAETVPGYEMTGWYGLLAAWSCPAVICS
;
A
#
# COMPACT_ATOMS: atom_id res chain seq x y z
N MET A 1 12.14 -2.21 -3.27
CA MET A 1 11.68 -2.66 -4.61
C MET A 1 11.49 -1.50 -5.56
N PHE A 2 10.59 -0.55 -5.28
CA PHE A 2 10.27 0.55 -6.20
C PHE A 2 11.51 1.31 -6.71
N LYS A 3 12.32 1.88 -5.81
CA LYS A 3 13.63 2.50 -6.12
C LYS A 3 14.53 1.68 -7.06
N SER A 4 14.56 0.36 -6.90
CA SER A 4 15.43 -0.52 -7.68
C SER A 4 14.89 -0.80 -9.09
N MET A 5 13.57 -0.76 -9.29
CA MET A 5 12.94 -1.05 -10.58
C MET A 5 12.74 0.22 -11.42
N THR A 6 12.61 1.37 -10.78
CA THR A 6 12.37 2.66 -11.43
C THR A 6 13.61 3.55 -11.47
N ASP A 7 14.76 3.05 -10.99
CA ASP A 7 16.05 3.75 -10.87
C ASP A 7 15.94 5.11 -10.16
N THR A 8 14.93 5.25 -9.29
CA THR A 8 14.59 6.54 -8.66
C THR A 8 15.24 6.66 -7.29
N ASN A 9 15.89 7.79 -7.01
CA ASN A 9 16.56 7.97 -5.73
C ASN A 9 15.58 8.39 -4.62
N LEU A 10 15.02 7.40 -3.92
CA LEU A 10 14.15 7.59 -2.78
C LEU A 10 14.87 7.35 -1.46
N VAL A 11 14.50 8.14 -0.45
CA VAL A 11 14.90 7.98 0.95
C VAL A 11 13.71 7.46 1.73
N HIS A 12 13.90 6.35 2.45
CA HIS A 12 12.84 5.80 3.30
C HIS A 12 12.76 6.59 4.60
N VAL A 13 11.63 7.28 4.82
CA VAL A 13 11.32 7.96 6.08
C VAL A 13 10.33 7.09 6.85
N PRO A 14 10.73 6.51 7.99
CA PRO A 14 9.84 5.63 8.76
C PRO A 14 8.81 6.43 9.55
N TYR A 15 7.55 6.02 9.46
CA TYR A 15 6.44 6.59 10.23
C TYR A 15 5.85 5.57 11.21
N LYS A 16 5.35 6.06 12.35
CA LYS A 16 4.66 5.23 13.35
C LYS A 16 3.32 4.69 12.86
N SER A 17 2.67 5.38 11.94
CA SER A 17 1.41 4.95 11.33
C SER A 17 1.30 5.48 9.91
N VAL A 18 0.49 4.80 9.11
CA VAL A 18 0.17 5.21 7.74
C VAL A 18 -0.56 6.55 7.68
N VAL A 19 -1.35 6.88 8.72
CA VAL A 19 -2.10 8.14 8.78
C VAL A 19 -1.15 9.32 8.83
N TYR A 20 -0.08 9.26 9.62
CA TYR A 20 0.93 10.31 9.67
C TYR A 20 1.64 10.49 8.32
N ALA A 21 2.01 9.37 7.67
CA ALA A 21 2.65 9.43 6.36
C ALA A 21 1.74 10.07 5.30
N LEU A 22 0.45 9.72 5.28
CA LEU A 22 -0.51 10.29 4.34
C LEU A 22 -0.77 11.79 4.61
N THR A 23 -0.82 12.20 5.87
CA THR A 23 -0.91 13.63 6.24
C THR A 23 0.30 14.41 5.72
N ASP A 24 1.50 13.85 5.87
CA ASP A 24 2.72 14.51 5.40
C ASP A 24 2.78 14.58 3.86
N VAL A 25 2.28 13.57 3.14
CA VAL A 25 2.10 13.64 1.68
C VAL A 25 1.15 14.78 1.30
N MET A 26 0.00 14.87 1.97
CA MET A 26 -0.98 15.93 1.69
C MET A 26 -0.44 17.33 2.00
N SER A 27 0.44 17.46 2.99
CA SER A 27 1.10 18.72 3.35
C SER A 27 2.32 19.05 2.46
N GLY A 28 2.76 18.11 1.61
CA GLY A 28 3.94 18.25 0.75
C GLY A 28 5.29 18.05 1.45
N GLN A 29 5.29 17.64 2.72
CA GLN A 29 6.52 17.33 3.47
C GLN A 29 7.25 16.12 2.90
N VAL A 30 6.48 15.13 2.41
CA VAL A 30 7.01 13.97 1.69
C VAL A 30 6.33 13.84 0.33
N GLN A 31 7.05 13.33 -0.66
CA GLN A 31 6.56 13.26 -2.04
C GLN A 31 5.77 11.98 -2.31
N LEU A 32 6.00 10.92 -1.52
CA LEU A 32 5.44 9.60 -1.76
C LEU A 32 5.28 8.85 -0.42
N ALA A 33 4.17 8.13 -0.27
CA ALA A 33 3.99 7.16 0.81
C ALA A 33 3.40 5.85 0.26
N PHE A 34 3.79 4.73 0.87
CA PHE A 34 3.16 3.43 0.62
C PHE A 34 2.18 3.11 1.74
N SER A 35 0.97 2.70 1.38
CA SER A 35 -0.13 2.49 2.31
C SER A 35 -0.98 1.29 1.92
N VAL A 36 -1.71 0.74 2.88
CA VAL A 36 -2.77 -0.24 2.61
C VAL A 36 -4.03 0.45 2.08
N VAL A 37 -4.72 -0.19 1.12
CA VAL A 37 -5.87 0.38 0.40
C VAL A 37 -6.98 0.92 1.34
N PRO A 38 -7.39 0.22 2.41
CA PRO A 38 -8.45 0.72 3.31
C PRO A 38 -8.10 2.03 4.01
N ALA A 39 -6.82 2.23 4.34
CA ALA A 39 -6.38 3.44 5.03
C ALA A 39 -6.31 4.65 4.09
N ALA A 40 -6.01 4.43 2.80
CA ALA A 40 -5.92 5.48 1.79
C ALA A 40 -7.27 5.82 1.14
N LEU A 41 -8.23 4.89 1.16
CA LEU A 41 -9.55 5.00 0.52
C LEU A 41 -10.29 6.33 0.78
N PRO A 42 -10.40 6.82 2.03
CA PRO A 42 -11.07 8.09 2.31
C PRO A 42 -10.38 9.28 1.64
N MET A 43 -9.05 9.26 1.57
CA MET A 43 -8.25 10.34 0.97
C MET A 43 -8.27 10.27 -0.56
N ILE A 44 -8.33 9.06 -1.13
CA ILE A 44 -8.56 8.82 -2.57
C ILE A 44 -9.89 9.43 -2.99
N LYS A 45 -10.97 9.13 -2.26
CA LYS A 45 -12.32 9.65 -2.59
C LYS A 45 -12.41 11.18 -2.53
N GLN A 46 -11.54 11.83 -1.75
CA GLN A 46 -11.47 13.29 -1.67
C GLN A 46 -10.66 13.92 -2.83
N GLY A 47 -10.08 13.12 -3.73
CA GLY A 47 -9.30 13.60 -4.87
C GLY A 47 -7.99 14.30 -4.50
N ARG A 48 -7.56 14.19 -3.23
CA ARG A 48 -6.39 14.91 -2.69
C ARG A 48 -5.08 14.15 -2.84
N LEU A 49 -5.14 12.90 -3.28
CA LEU A 49 -3.98 12.04 -3.48
C LEU A 49 -4.09 11.33 -4.83
N ARG A 50 -3.03 11.38 -5.63
CA ARG A 50 -2.88 10.58 -6.85
C ARG A 50 -2.08 9.34 -6.49
N LEU A 51 -2.66 8.17 -6.66
CA LEU A 51 -2.08 6.90 -6.21
C LEU A 51 -2.15 5.85 -7.33
N GLY A 52 -1.16 4.97 -7.36
CA GLY A 52 -1.17 3.74 -8.15
C GLY A 52 -1.22 2.53 -7.22
N VAL A 53 -2.03 1.53 -7.58
CA VAL A 53 -2.12 0.28 -6.80
C VAL A 53 -0.83 -0.51 -7.00
N THR A 54 -0.27 -1.04 -5.92
CA THR A 54 1.00 -1.79 -5.95
C THR A 54 0.85 -3.27 -6.34
N SER A 55 -0.38 -3.78 -6.48
CA SER A 55 -0.66 -5.13 -7.01
C SER A 55 -0.59 -5.16 -8.54
N LEU A 56 -0.41 -6.35 -9.10
CA LEU A 56 -0.40 -6.54 -10.56
C LEU A 56 -1.72 -6.13 -11.23
N THR A 57 -2.85 -6.34 -10.53
CA THR A 57 -4.19 -6.02 -11.02
C THR A 57 -4.83 -4.94 -10.16
N ARG A 58 -5.79 -4.21 -10.74
CA ARG A 58 -6.55 -3.19 -10.02
C ARG A 58 -7.34 -3.83 -8.88
N THR A 59 -7.39 -3.15 -7.74
CA THR A 59 -8.15 -3.64 -6.60
C THR A 59 -9.65 -3.37 -6.79
N PRO A 60 -10.56 -4.32 -6.48
CA PRO A 60 -12.00 -4.08 -6.56
C PRO A 60 -12.46 -3.00 -5.57
N LEU A 61 -11.66 -2.68 -4.55
CA LEU A 61 -11.92 -1.59 -3.61
C LEU A 61 -11.74 -0.19 -4.23
N ALA A 62 -10.99 -0.09 -5.32
CA ALA A 62 -10.68 1.16 -6.01
C ALA A 62 -10.40 0.88 -7.50
N PRO A 63 -11.44 0.54 -8.30
CA PRO A 63 -11.29 0.11 -9.69
C PRO A 63 -10.81 1.21 -10.63
N ASP A 64 -11.01 2.48 -10.23
CA ASP A 64 -10.60 3.65 -10.99
C ASP A 64 -9.09 3.94 -10.91
N LEU A 65 -8.37 3.25 -10.01
CA LEU A 65 -6.93 3.44 -9.85
C LEU A 65 -6.14 2.48 -10.74
N GLU A 66 -5.23 3.04 -11.53
CA GLU A 66 -4.24 2.30 -12.32
C GLU A 66 -3.25 1.56 -11.42
N THR A 67 -2.71 0.45 -11.90
CA THR A 67 -1.63 -0.23 -11.18
C THR A 67 -0.28 0.39 -11.53
N ILE A 68 0.66 0.35 -10.58
CA ILE A 68 2.04 0.73 -10.86
C ILE A 68 2.65 -0.22 -11.90
N ALA A 69 2.18 -1.48 -11.94
CA ALA A 69 2.59 -2.47 -12.93
C ALA A 69 2.27 -2.06 -14.39
N GLU A 70 1.26 -1.21 -14.62
CA GLU A 70 0.94 -0.66 -15.95
C GLU A 70 2.05 0.27 -16.47
N THR A 71 2.80 0.94 -15.57
CA THR A 71 3.91 1.85 -15.94
C THR A 71 5.29 1.22 -15.71
N VAL A 72 5.40 0.34 -14.72
CA VAL A 72 6.65 -0.34 -14.33
C VAL A 72 6.42 -1.85 -14.44
N PRO A 73 6.73 -2.45 -15.60
CA PRO A 73 6.45 -3.86 -15.85
C PRO A 73 7.02 -4.78 -14.76
N GLY A 74 6.17 -5.66 -14.22
CA GLY A 74 6.54 -6.62 -13.17
C GLY A 74 6.64 -6.05 -11.76
N TYR A 75 6.29 -4.78 -11.55
CA TYR A 75 6.23 -4.22 -10.20
C TYR A 75 5.02 -4.78 -9.44
N GLU A 76 5.31 -5.59 -8.41
CA GLU A 76 4.30 -6.10 -7.50
C GLU A 76 4.77 -5.99 -6.05
N MET A 77 3.95 -5.36 -5.21
CA MET A 77 4.14 -5.32 -3.77
C MET A 77 2.79 -5.44 -3.09
N THR A 78 2.46 -6.65 -2.65
CA THR A 78 1.21 -6.95 -1.95
C THR A 78 1.48 -7.27 -0.49
N GLY A 79 0.70 -6.65 0.40
CA GLY A 79 0.67 -7.02 1.81
C GLY A 79 -0.30 -8.18 2.00
N TRP A 80 0.10 -9.19 2.76
CA TRP A 80 -0.77 -10.29 3.15
C TRP A 80 -1.06 -10.22 4.65
N TYR A 81 -2.26 -10.63 5.03
CA TYR A 81 -2.64 -10.82 6.42
C TYR A 81 -2.82 -12.33 6.64
N GLY A 82 -2.10 -12.89 7.61
CA GLY A 82 -2.26 -14.27 8.03
C GLY A 82 -2.78 -14.35 9.45
N LEU A 83 -3.60 -15.37 9.71
CA LEU A 83 -3.98 -15.77 11.06
C LEU A 83 -3.01 -16.84 11.54
N LEU A 84 -2.42 -16.63 12.70
CA LEU A 84 -1.54 -17.59 13.36
C LEU A 84 -2.25 -18.10 14.61
N ALA A 85 -2.38 -19.42 14.72
CA ALA A 85 -2.87 -20.07 15.92
C ALA A 85 -1.69 -20.53 16.79
N ALA A 86 -1.87 -20.51 18.11
CA ALA A 86 -0.91 -21.14 19.01
C ALA A 86 -0.84 -22.64 18.73
N TRP A 87 0.33 -23.26 18.87
CA TRP A 87 0.53 -24.70 18.62
C TRP A 87 -0.44 -25.59 19.41
N SER A 88 -0.84 -25.15 20.61
CA SER A 88 -1.79 -25.86 21.47
C SER A 88 -3.26 -25.56 21.18
N CYS A 89 -3.60 -24.84 20.10
CA CYS A 89 -4.98 -24.51 19.78
C CYS A 89 -5.71 -25.80 19.34
N PRO A 90 -6.77 -26.22 20.03
CA PRO A 90 -7.54 -27.40 19.67
C PRO A 90 -8.07 -27.28 18.23
N ALA A 91 -7.98 -28.37 17.46
CA ALA A 91 -8.38 -28.41 16.05
C ALA A 91 -9.84 -27.96 15.78
N VAL A 92 -10.70 -27.98 16.81
CA VAL A 92 -12.10 -27.53 16.71
C VAL A 92 -12.26 -26.01 16.58
N ILE A 93 -11.21 -25.24 16.85
CA ILE A 93 -11.19 -23.76 16.79
C ILE A 93 -10.44 -23.26 15.54
N CYS A 94 -9.56 -24.09 14.98
CA CYS A 94 -8.77 -23.76 13.79
C CYS A 94 -9.02 -24.79 12.68
N SER A 95 -10.16 -24.66 11.99
CA SER A 95 -10.45 -25.35 10.73
C SER A 95 -10.48 -24.35 9.58
#